data_AF-A0A7J7XJC7-F1
#
_entry.id   AF-A0A7J7XJC7-F1
#
_cell.length_a   1.000
_cell.length_b   1.000
_cell.length_c   1.000
_cell.angle_alpha   90.00
_cell.angle_beta   90.00
_cell.angle_gamma   90.00
#
_symmetry.space_group_name_H-M   'P 1'
#
loop_
_entity.id
_entity.type
_entity.pdbx_description
1 polymer ?
#
loop_
_entity_poly.entity_id
_entity_poly.type
_entity_poly.pdbx_seq_one_letter_code
_entity_poly.pdbx_strand_id
1 'polypeptide(L)'
;MCSEPKHHVNGNRTVEPFPEGTQMAVFGMGCFWGAERKFWTLKGVYSTQVGYAGGYTSNPTYQEVCSGKTGHAEVVRVAYQPEHISFEELLKVFWENHDPTQGPVREWLRPDHDRHPGGTDVLLRRGLPPAVPEQEP
;
A
#
# COMPACT_ATOMS: atom_id res chain seq x y z
N MET A 1 -10.25 -2.77 -10.54
CA MET A 1 -11.06 -2.89 -9.31
C MET A 1 -10.56 -4.16 -8.63
N CYS A 2 -10.13 -4.12 -7.35
CA CYS A 2 -10.03 -5.37 -6.57
C CYS A 2 -11.40 -6.04 -6.69
N SER A 3 -11.46 -7.16 -7.40
CA SER A 3 -12.70 -7.79 -7.85
C SER A 3 -13.45 -8.43 -6.69
N GLU A 4 -12.74 -8.78 -5.62
CA GLU A 4 -13.34 -9.35 -4.42
C GLU A 4 -13.67 -8.26 -3.38
N PRO A 5 -14.95 -8.07 -3.05
CA PRO A 5 -15.37 -7.06 -2.07
C PRO A 5 -15.03 -7.48 -0.63
N LYS A 6 -14.41 -8.65 -0.42
CA LYS A 6 -14.08 -9.21 0.89
C LYS A 6 -12.57 -9.46 0.99
N HIS A 7 -12.02 -9.12 2.13
CA HIS A 7 -10.63 -9.30 2.48
C HIS A 7 -10.35 -10.77 2.75
N HIS A 8 -9.34 -11.33 2.10
CA HIS A 8 -9.06 -12.77 2.17
C HIS A 8 -8.85 -13.29 3.59
N VAL A 9 -8.16 -12.51 4.45
CA VAL A 9 -7.79 -12.96 5.82
C VAL A 9 -8.93 -12.84 6.84
N ASN A 10 -9.73 -11.78 6.80
CA ASN A 10 -10.67 -11.45 7.87
C ASN A 10 -12.13 -11.33 7.38
N GLY A 11 -12.38 -11.46 6.08
CA GLY A 11 -13.71 -11.38 5.47
C GLY A 11 -14.34 -9.99 5.42
N ASN A 12 -13.66 -8.96 5.95
CA ASN A 12 -14.15 -7.58 5.99
C ASN A 12 -14.13 -6.94 4.61
N ARG A 13 -14.87 -5.84 4.43
CA ARG A 13 -14.97 -5.20 3.13
C ARG A 13 -13.66 -4.54 2.71
N THR A 14 -13.25 -4.70 1.45
CA THR A 14 -12.03 -4.09 0.85
C THR A 14 -12.31 -2.86 -0.01
N VAL A 15 -13.57 -2.65 -0.37
CA VAL A 15 -14.06 -1.55 -1.21
C VAL A 15 -15.01 -0.66 -0.41
N GLU A 16 -15.24 0.57 -0.85
CA GLU A 16 -16.20 1.45 -0.20
C GLU A 16 -17.65 0.93 -0.32
N PRO A 17 -18.58 1.40 0.52
CA PRO A 17 -18.34 2.15 1.76
C PRO A 17 -17.76 1.28 2.88
N PHE A 18 -16.84 1.84 3.66
CA PHE A 18 -16.35 1.26 4.92
C PHE A 18 -17.31 1.58 6.09
N PRO A 19 -17.23 0.86 7.23
CA PRO A 19 -18.03 1.18 8.40
C PRO A 19 -17.86 2.63 8.86
N GLU A 20 -18.91 3.21 9.44
CA GLU A 20 -18.84 4.56 10.02
C GLU A 20 -17.72 4.66 11.07
N GLY A 21 -17.08 5.83 11.15
CA GLY A 21 -15.94 6.06 12.03
C GLY A 21 -14.60 5.52 11.52
N THR A 22 -14.59 4.74 10.43
CA THR A 22 -13.36 4.26 9.79
C THR A 22 -12.58 5.40 9.15
N GLN A 23 -11.26 5.42 9.36
CA GLN A 23 -10.33 6.31 8.67
C GLN A 23 -9.39 5.51 7.77
N MET A 24 -8.79 6.22 6.81
CA MET A 24 -7.90 5.63 5.81
C MET A 24 -6.50 6.25 5.90
N ALA A 25 -5.49 5.38 5.89
CA ALA A 25 -4.09 5.74 5.75
C ALA A 25 -3.49 5.01 4.54
N VAL A 26 -2.50 5.62 3.88
CA VAL A 26 -1.76 5.03 2.76
C VAL A 26 -0.27 5.02 3.12
N PHE A 27 0.41 3.91 2.84
CA PHE A 27 1.83 3.70 3.15
C PHE A 27 2.56 3.10 1.95
N GLY A 28 3.66 3.73 1.53
CA GLY A 28 4.59 3.18 0.53
C GLY A 28 5.82 2.59 1.22
N MET A 29 6.00 1.26 1.16
CA MET A 29 7.01 0.52 1.94
C MET A 29 7.85 -0.43 1.07
N GLY A 30 7.92 -0.18 -0.24
CA GLY A 30 8.47 -1.13 -1.20
C GLY A 30 7.43 -2.17 -1.60
N CYS A 31 7.83 -3.44 -1.74
CA CYS A 31 6.93 -4.51 -2.19
C CYS A 31 5.69 -4.63 -1.28
N PHE A 32 4.51 -4.39 -1.85
CA PHE A 32 3.26 -4.33 -1.09
C PHE A 32 2.81 -5.66 -0.45
N TRP A 33 3.25 -6.83 -0.94
CA TRP A 33 2.87 -8.14 -0.42
C TRP A 33 3.42 -8.38 0.99
N GLY A 34 4.66 -7.95 1.21
CA GLY A 34 5.29 -7.99 2.52
C GLY A 34 4.72 -6.91 3.46
N ALA A 35 4.43 -5.74 2.91
CA ALA A 35 3.95 -4.58 3.66
C ALA A 35 2.52 -4.76 4.15
N GLU A 36 1.60 -5.25 3.32
CA GLU A 36 0.18 -5.39 3.66
C GLU A 36 -0.01 -6.30 4.88
N ARG A 37 0.76 -7.39 4.93
CA ARG A 37 0.75 -8.36 6.04
C ARG A 37 1.09 -7.74 7.39
N LYS A 38 1.86 -6.64 7.42
CA LYS A 38 2.22 -5.95 8.67
C LYS A 38 1.04 -5.21 9.30
N PHE A 39 0.03 -4.86 8.50
CA PHE A 39 -1.11 -4.07 8.95
C PHE A 39 -2.34 -4.93 9.25
N TRP A 40 -2.69 -5.93 8.43
CA TRP A 40 -3.97 -6.65 8.60
C TRP A 40 -4.09 -7.44 9.91
N THR A 41 -2.97 -7.71 10.59
CA THR A 41 -2.95 -8.41 11.88
C THR A 41 -3.13 -7.49 13.09
N LEU A 42 -3.09 -6.17 12.88
CA LEU A 42 -3.16 -5.19 13.98
C LEU A 42 -4.59 -5.07 14.49
N LYS A 43 -4.75 -5.05 15.82
CA LYS A 43 -6.04 -4.73 16.43
C LYS A 43 -6.43 -3.30 16.07
N GLY A 44 -7.68 -3.11 15.67
CA GLY A 44 -8.19 -1.81 15.20
C GLY A 44 -8.07 -1.59 13.68
N VAL A 45 -7.36 -2.45 12.94
CA VAL A 45 -7.40 -2.45 11.47
C VAL A 45 -8.62 -3.26 11.00
N TYR A 46 -9.48 -2.60 10.23
CA TYR A 46 -10.69 -3.21 9.65
C TYR A 46 -10.34 -4.04 8.41
N SER A 47 -9.63 -3.48 7.45
CA SER A 47 -9.16 -4.17 6.25
C SER A 47 -7.98 -3.45 5.62
N THR A 48 -7.22 -4.18 4.82
CA THR A 48 -6.16 -3.60 3.98
C THR A 48 -6.47 -3.81 2.50
N GLN A 49 -5.85 -2.98 1.66
CA GLN A 49 -5.83 -3.15 0.21
C GLN A 49 -4.46 -2.73 -0.29
N VAL A 50 -4.05 -3.30 -1.42
CA VAL A 50 -2.84 -2.90 -2.12
C VAL A 50 -3.17 -2.21 -3.44
N GLY A 51 -2.25 -1.37 -3.89
CA GLY A 51 -2.44 -0.62 -5.12
C GLY A 51 -1.29 0.33 -5.43
N TYR A 52 -1.59 1.28 -6.32
CA TYR A 52 -0.63 2.23 -6.87
C TYR A 52 -1.07 3.67 -6.57
N ALA A 53 -0.15 4.49 -6.09
CA ALA A 53 -0.41 5.91 -5.81
C ALA A 53 0.85 6.78 -6.01
N GLY A 54 0.64 8.10 -6.10
CA GLY A 54 1.71 9.10 -6.21
C GLY A 54 2.18 9.39 -7.64
N GLY A 55 1.79 8.57 -8.61
CA GLY A 55 2.11 8.76 -10.04
C GLY A 55 1.06 9.55 -10.83
N TYR A 56 1.24 9.58 -12.14
CA TYR A 56 0.41 10.35 -13.07
C TYR A 56 -0.42 9.48 -14.03
N THR A 57 -0.02 8.24 -14.30
CA THR A 57 -0.81 7.35 -15.16
C THR A 57 -2.12 6.98 -14.48
N SER A 58 -3.25 7.14 -15.16
CA SER A 58 -4.56 6.77 -14.62
C SER A 58 -4.81 5.27 -14.77
N ASN A 59 -5.32 4.63 -13.72
CA ASN A 59 -5.66 3.20 -13.70
C ASN A 59 -4.55 2.25 -14.21
N PRO A 60 -3.28 2.40 -13.78
CA PRO A 60 -2.19 1.60 -14.30
C PRO A 60 -2.36 0.11 -13.97
N THR A 61 -1.89 -0.73 -14.87
CA THR A 61 -1.67 -2.16 -14.64
C THR A 61 -0.35 -2.41 -13.93
N TYR A 62 -0.17 -3.59 -13.31
CA TYR A 62 1.10 -3.99 -12.69
C TYR A 62 2.27 -3.86 -13.67
N GLN A 63 2.10 -4.34 -14.91
CA GLN A 63 3.13 -4.28 -15.94
C GLN A 63 3.54 -2.84 -16.30
N GLU A 64 2.58 -1.92 -16.36
CA GLU A 64 2.87 -0.50 -16.60
C GLU A 64 3.65 0.10 -15.43
N VAL A 65 3.30 -0.22 -14.19
CA VAL A 65 4.05 0.25 -13.00
C VAL A 65 5.47 -0.33 -12.99
N CYS A 66 5.64 -1.63 -13.26
CA CYS A 66 6.95 -2.27 -13.38
C CYS A 66 7.84 -1.64 -14.47
N SER A 67 7.24 -1.04 -15.51
CA SER A 67 8.01 -0.33 -16.53
C SER A 67 8.70 0.95 -16.02
N GLY A 68 8.32 1.44 -14.83
CA GLY A 68 8.81 2.69 -14.24
C GLY A 68 8.28 3.96 -14.89
N LYS A 69 7.40 3.86 -15.91
CA LYS A 69 6.91 4.99 -16.70
C LYS A 69 5.62 5.63 -16.16
N THR A 70 5.10 5.16 -15.04
CA THR A 70 3.84 5.66 -14.47
C THR A 70 4.03 6.65 -13.32
N GLY A 71 5.23 6.64 -12.72
CA GLY A 71 5.57 7.41 -11.52
C GLY A 71 4.88 6.93 -10.24
N HIS A 72 4.14 5.82 -10.27
CA HIS A 72 3.48 5.32 -9.06
C HIS A 72 4.43 4.53 -8.17
N ALA A 73 4.22 4.64 -6.86
CA ALA A 73 4.74 3.73 -5.87
C ALA A 73 3.73 2.60 -5.60
N GLU A 74 4.24 1.42 -5.24
CA GLU A 74 3.44 0.38 -4.59
C GLU A 74 3.07 0.85 -3.18
N VAL A 75 1.78 0.77 -2.86
CA VAL A 75 1.25 1.25 -1.57
C VAL A 75 0.27 0.27 -0.95
N VAL A 76 0.21 0.31 0.39
CA VAL A 76 -0.84 -0.33 1.19
C VAL A 76 -1.80 0.75 1.67
N ARG A 77 -3.10 0.57 1.41
CA ARG A 77 -4.18 1.35 2.01
C ARG A 77 -4.73 0.59 3.22
N VAL A 78 -4.78 1.25 4.37
CA VAL A 78 -5.23 0.69 5.65
C VAL A 78 -6.52 1.38 6.07
N ALA A 79 -7.60 0.62 6.18
CA ALA A 79 -8.86 1.03 6.79
C ALA A 79 -8.80 0.69 8.28
N TYR A 80 -8.90 1.68 9.16
CA TYR A 80 -8.75 1.47 10.60
C TYR A 80 -9.77 2.27 11.43
N GLN A 81 -10.06 1.78 12.64
CA GLN A 81 -10.92 2.42 13.61
C GLN A 81 -10.06 3.24 14.60
N PRO A 82 -10.13 4.57 14.58
CA PRO A 82 -9.30 5.46 15.42
C PRO A 82 -9.52 5.27 16.93
N GLU A 83 -10.68 4.74 17.31
CA GLU A 83 -11.02 4.36 18.68
C GLU A 83 -10.25 3.13 19.20
N HIS A 84 -9.68 2.33 18.28
CA HIS A 84 -8.95 1.09 18.59
C HIS A 84 -7.47 1.15 18.24
N ILE A 85 -7.08 1.94 17.23
CA ILE A 85 -5.68 2.15 16.86
C ILE A 85 -5.49 3.58 16.34
N SER A 86 -4.48 4.26 16.88
CA SER A 86 -4.12 5.61 16.47
C SER A 86 -3.35 5.64 15.15
N PHE A 87 -3.34 6.79 14.49
CA PHE A 87 -2.51 6.97 13.28
C PHE A 87 -1.02 6.88 13.62
N GLU A 88 -0.63 7.35 14.80
CA GLU A 88 0.72 7.31 15.35
C GLU A 88 1.21 5.86 15.54
N GLU A 89 0.34 4.95 15.96
CA GLU A 89 0.65 3.52 16.03
C GLU A 89 0.86 2.91 14.65
N LEU A 90 0.06 3.30 13.65
CA LEU A 90 0.28 2.88 12.26
C LEU A 90 1.60 3.43 11.71
N LEU A 91 1.94 4.69 12.02
CA LEU A 91 3.23 5.28 11.68
C LEU A 91 4.39 4.53 12.35
N LYS A 92 4.23 4.10 13.59
CA LYS A 92 5.24 3.30 14.28
C LYS A 92 5.50 1.99 13.55
N VAL A 93 4.46 1.25 13.18
CA VAL A 93 4.60 0.01 12.38
C VAL A 93 5.28 0.31 11.06
N PHE A 94 4.90 1.40 10.39
CA PHE A 94 5.54 1.86 9.17
C PHE A 94 7.05 2.05 9.36
N TRP A 95 7.49 2.93 10.26
CA TRP A 95 8.91 3.26 10.45
C TRP A 95 9.77 2.08 10.95
N GLU A 96 9.21 1.15 11.73
CA GLU A 96 9.95 -0.02 12.24
C GLU A 96 10.09 -1.16 11.22
N ASN A 97 9.37 -1.12 10.09
CA ASN A 97 9.29 -2.24 9.15
C ASN A 97 9.71 -1.90 7.71
N HIS A 98 10.33 -0.74 7.47
CA HIS A 98 11.02 -0.44 6.21
C HIS A 98 12.25 0.43 6.48
N ASP A 99 13.18 0.51 5.53
CA ASP A 99 14.29 1.47 5.58
C ASP A 99 13.88 2.75 4.84
N PRO A 100 13.60 3.85 5.56
CA PRO A 100 13.14 5.10 4.95
C PRO A 100 14.26 5.90 4.27
N THR A 101 15.50 5.43 4.33
CA THR A 101 16.66 6.11 3.74
C THR A 101 17.05 5.55 2.37
N GLN A 102 16.43 4.43 1.97
CA GLN A 102 16.55 3.89 0.63
C GLN A 102 15.70 4.76 -0.30
N GLY A 103 16.35 5.66 -1.03
CA GLY A 103 15.70 6.40 -2.12
C GLY A 103 15.24 5.47 -3.24
N PRO A 104 14.71 6.00 -4.37
CA PRO A 104 14.29 5.17 -5.49
C PRO A 104 15.47 4.32 -5.95
N VAL A 105 15.35 3.01 -5.77
CA VAL A 105 16.45 2.09 -6.07
C VAL A 105 16.62 2.06 -7.59
N ARG A 106 17.67 2.73 -8.10
CA ARG A 106 18.10 2.62 -9.50
C ARG A 106 18.83 1.29 -9.74
N GLU A 107 18.32 0.18 -9.21
CA GLU A 107 18.97 -1.13 -9.29
C GLU A 107 18.75 -1.84 -10.63
N TRP A 108 17.87 -1.30 -11.50
CA TRP A 108 17.63 -1.80 -12.86
C TRP A 108 18.84 -1.70 -13.83
N LEU A 109 20.02 -1.24 -13.39
CA LEU A 109 21.26 -1.19 -14.19
C LEU A 109 22.30 -2.28 -13.84
N ARG A 110 21.98 -3.25 -12.96
CA ARG A 110 22.90 -4.36 -12.65
C ARG A 110 22.49 -5.66 -13.37
N PRO A 111 23.44 -6.45 -13.92
CA PRO A 111 23.13 -7.59 -14.78
C PRO A 111 22.73 -8.87 -14.03
N ASP A 112 22.86 -8.90 -12.69
CA ASP A 112 22.75 -10.13 -11.92
C ASP A 112 21.59 -10.09 -10.90
N HIS A 113 20.59 -10.95 -11.16
CA HIS A 113 19.88 -11.79 -10.18
C HIS A 113 18.78 -11.19 -9.25
N ASP A 114 17.53 -11.61 -9.49
CA ASP A 114 16.54 -12.17 -8.53
C ASP A 114 16.24 -11.49 -7.17
N ARG A 115 16.39 -10.18 -7.04
CA ARG A 115 15.72 -9.42 -5.96
C ARG A 115 15.12 -8.14 -6.51
N HIS A 116 13.79 -8.03 -6.49
CA HIS A 116 13.08 -6.77 -6.74
C HIS A 116 13.18 -5.87 -5.51
N PRO A 117 13.87 -4.71 -5.57
CA PRO A 117 13.77 -3.70 -4.56
C PRO A 117 12.77 -2.65 -5.07
N GLY A 118 11.53 -2.75 -4.60
CA GLY A 118 10.51 -1.72 -4.87
C GLY A 118 10.99 -0.37 -4.34
N GLY A 119 10.99 0.65 -5.20
CA GLY A 119 11.33 2.02 -4.83
C GLY A 119 10.33 2.56 -3.81
N THR A 120 10.84 2.96 -2.65
CA THR A 120 10.09 3.58 -1.55
C THR A 120 9.96 5.09 -1.79
N ASP A 121 8.90 5.51 -2.48
CA ASP A 121 8.41 6.88 -2.32
C ASP A 121 7.35 6.87 -1.21
N VAL A 122 7.66 7.53 -0.11
CA VAL A 122 6.89 7.50 1.14
C VAL A 122 5.69 8.43 0.99
N LEU A 123 4.57 7.89 0.50
CA LEU A 123 3.31 8.63 0.47
C LEU A 123 2.56 8.51 1.80
N LEU A 124 2.98 9.28 2.81
CA LEU A 124 2.26 9.41 4.08
C LEU A 124 1.23 10.53 4.00
N ARG A 125 -0.05 10.19 3.79
CA ARG A 125 -1.13 11.19 3.92
C ARG A 125 -2.42 10.58 4.45
N ARG A 126 -3.03 11.28 5.40
CA ARG A 126 -4.41 11.08 5.83
C ARG A 126 -5.34 11.67 4.77
N GLY A 127 -6.33 10.90 4.29
CA GLY A 127 -7.34 11.41 3.36
C GLY A 127 -6.90 11.61 1.90
N LEU A 128 -5.92 10.84 1.41
CA LEU A 128 -5.55 10.82 -0.01
C LEU A 128 -6.73 10.26 -0.87
N PRO A 129 -6.86 10.63 -2.16
CA PRO A 129 -7.65 9.83 -3.10
C PRO A 129 -7.29 8.35 -2.99
N PRO A 130 -8.26 7.45 -3.22
CA PRO A 130 -8.02 6.02 -3.10
C PRO A 130 -6.84 5.62 -3.98
N ALA A 131 -5.91 4.84 -3.42
CA ALA A 131 -4.92 4.14 -4.24
C ALA A 131 -5.65 3.40 -5.36
N VAL A 132 -5.10 3.45 -6.58
CA VAL A 132 -5.64 2.66 -7.68
C VAL A 132 -5.47 1.20 -7.27
N PRO A 133 -6.55 0.41 -7.17
CA PRO A 133 -6.45 -0.99 -6.78
C PRO A 133 -5.50 -1.74 -7.72
N GLU A 134 -4.71 -2.67 -7.18
CA GLU A 134 -4.00 -3.62 -8.02
C GLU A 134 -4.99 -4.29 -8.98
N GLN A 135 -4.61 -4.33 -10.26
CA GLN A 135 -5.33 -5.08 -11.28
C GLN A 135 -4.53 -6.36 -11.50
N GLU A 136 -5.17 -7.52 -11.29
CA GLU A 136 -4.55 -8.80 -11.60
C GLU A 136 -4.19 -8.88 -13.09
N PRO A 137 -3.08 -9.55 -13.46
CA PRO A 137 -2.74 -9.83 -14.85
C PRO A 137 -3.74 -10.75 -15.55
#